data_AF-A0A945C9G6-F1
#
_entry.id   AF-A0A945C9G6-F1
#
_cell.length_a   1.000
_cell.length_b   1.000
_cell.length_c   1.000
_cell.angle_alpha   90.00
_cell.angle_beta   90.00
_cell.angle_gamma   90.00
#
_symmetry.space_group_name_H-M   'P 1'
#
loop_
_entity.id
_entity.type
_entity.pdbx_description
1 polymer ?
#
loop_
_entity_poly.entity_id
_entity_poly.type
_entity_poly.pdbx_seq_one_letter_code
_entity_poly.pdbx_strand_id
1 'polypeptide(L)'
;MATNKTAIVTYVPVIHAGYINLFEKYPEADLVIVDKEILDEQFRSIQKDIRALETKQIIDSLQTLFPERQIIHLQFKKDLDEYQQIIMPEDEISDWLQAEFFPGQDIKYDSIFLRWSGSKTKQKQDVSPDEEVTVDELHQRLMGGAVKEAGKSADWWRQTAAAVAKDGELISIAHNKHAPSDQIQYINGDPRVNFSRGEAMEVSSSLHAEEAVIAKAAAEGISLKGADLYATTFPCPFCARLVAYSGIKRVFYKDGYSVLDGAELMKSQGVELVKVKL
;
A
#
# COMPACT_ATOMS: atom_id res chain seq x y z
N MET A 1 -9.22 -39.44 -14.04
CA MET A 1 -9.06 -37.97 -14.06
C MET A 1 -8.04 -37.66 -12.97
N ALA A 2 -6.85 -37.17 -13.33
CA ALA A 2 -5.88 -36.77 -12.31
C ALA A 2 -6.49 -35.61 -11.53
N THR A 3 -6.71 -35.80 -10.23
CA THR A 3 -7.17 -34.73 -9.33
C THR A 3 -6.08 -33.66 -9.29
N ASN A 4 -6.45 -32.42 -9.62
CA ASN A 4 -5.55 -31.28 -9.66
C ASN A 4 -5.14 -30.91 -8.23
N LYS A 5 -4.14 -31.62 -7.66
CA LYS A 5 -3.79 -31.50 -6.24
C LYS A 5 -3.22 -30.11 -5.97
N THR A 6 -3.77 -29.43 -4.95
CA THR A 6 -3.37 -28.07 -4.57
C THR A 6 -2.72 -28.08 -3.19
N ALA A 7 -1.64 -27.33 -3.01
CA ALA A 7 -0.99 -27.14 -1.71
C ALA A 7 -0.84 -25.65 -1.38
N ILE A 8 -0.96 -25.32 -0.10
CA ILE A 8 -0.47 -24.07 0.47
C ILE A 8 0.92 -24.36 1.04
N VAL A 9 1.96 -23.76 0.44
CA VAL A 9 3.34 -23.94 0.88
C VAL A 9 3.76 -22.68 1.63
N THR A 10 4.12 -22.80 2.91
CA THR A 10 4.45 -21.62 3.72
C THR A 10 5.29 -21.95 4.95
N TYR A 11 6.10 -20.99 5.38
CA TYR A 11 6.68 -20.98 6.72
C TYR A 11 5.74 -20.31 7.70
N VAL A 12 5.44 -20.97 8.81
CA VAL A 12 4.54 -20.47 9.86
C VAL A 12 5.32 -20.40 11.18
N PRO A 13 5.89 -19.24 11.55
CA PRO A 13 6.63 -19.13 12.81
C PRO A 13 5.69 -19.13 14.02
N VAL A 14 4.49 -18.57 13.87
CA VAL A 14 3.46 -18.46 14.91
C VAL A 14 2.09 -18.60 14.27
N ILE A 15 1.17 -19.28 14.94
CA ILE A 15 -0.22 -19.37 14.49
C ILE A 15 -0.95 -18.08 14.85
N HIS A 16 -1.51 -17.41 13.84
CA HIS A 16 -2.30 -16.18 13.99
C HIS A 16 -3.39 -16.09 12.93
N ALA A 17 -4.32 -15.15 13.10
CA ALA A 17 -5.50 -15.00 12.24
C ALA A 17 -5.19 -14.94 10.73
N GLY A 18 -4.10 -14.27 10.31
CA GLY A 18 -3.70 -14.24 8.90
C GLY A 18 -3.52 -15.63 8.26
N TYR A 19 -2.79 -16.55 8.92
CA TYR A 19 -2.64 -17.92 8.42
C TYR A 19 -3.96 -18.69 8.48
N ILE A 20 -4.73 -18.55 9.56
CA ILE A 20 -6.03 -19.22 9.71
C ILE A 20 -6.97 -18.83 8.58
N ASN A 21 -7.12 -17.53 8.31
CA ASN A 21 -7.95 -17.01 7.23
C ASN A 21 -7.51 -17.53 5.85
N LEU A 22 -6.19 -17.59 5.59
CA LEU A 22 -5.67 -18.17 4.34
C LEU A 22 -6.03 -19.65 4.22
N PHE A 23 -5.85 -20.41 5.30
CA PHE A 23 -6.15 -21.84 5.31
C PHE A 23 -7.65 -22.08 5.12
N GLU A 24 -8.52 -21.33 5.79
CA GLU A 24 -9.98 -21.42 5.64
C GLU A 24 -10.47 -21.01 4.25
N LYS A 25 -9.80 -20.05 3.61
CA LYS A 25 -10.11 -19.60 2.24
C LYS A 25 -9.91 -20.70 1.19
N TYR A 26 -9.01 -21.65 1.45
CA TYR A 26 -8.70 -22.76 0.54
C TYR A 26 -8.82 -24.10 1.26
N PRO A 27 -10.05 -24.57 1.58
CA PRO A 27 -10.25 -25.75 2.41
C PRO A 27 -9.72 -27.06 1.78
N GLU A 28 -9.72 -27.14 0.44
CA GLU A 28 -9.30 -28.32 -0.33
C GLU A 28 -7.78 -28.44 -0.53
N ALA A 29 -7.00 -27.45 -0.11
CA ALA A 29 -5.56 -27.43 -0.31
C ALA A 29 -4.82 -28.09 0.85
N ASP A 30 -3.84 -28.94 0.59
CA ASP A 30 -2.97 -29.49 1.64
C ASP A 30 -2.09 -28.38 2.24
N LEU A 31 -1.73 -28.51 3.52
CA LEU A 31 -0.81 -27.57 4.17
C LEU A 31 0.59 -28.13 4.16
N VAL A 32 1.50 -27.49 3.45
CA VAL A 32 2.91 -27.86 3.40
C VAL A 32 3.71 -26.84 4.19
N ILE A 33 4.12 -27.22 5.40
CA ILE A 33 4.81 -26.34 6.35
C ILE A 33 6.32 -26.47 6.16
N VAL A 34 6.95 -25.36 5.78
CA VAL A 34 8.39 -25.26 5.53
C VAL A 34 9.13 -25.35 6.86
N ASP A 35 10.13 -26.23 6.92
CA ASP A 35 10.95 -26.32 8.12
C ASP A 35 11.84 -25.08 8.32
N LYS A 36 11.96 -24.63 9.56
CA LYS A 36 12.82 -23.52 9.94
C LYS A 36 14.29 -23.76 9.56
N GLU A 37 14.79 -24.99 9.67
CA GLU A 37 16.17 -25.35 9.36
C GLU A 37 16.53 -25.07 7.89
N ILE A 38 15.58 -25.24 6.97
CA ILE A 38 15.75 -24.91 5.54
C ILE A 38 15.98 -23.40 5.37
N LEU A 39 15.36 -22.58 6.22
CA LEU A 39 15.41 -21.13 6.13
C LEU A 39 16.59 -20.52 6.89
N ASP A 40 17.06 -21.18 7.94
CA ASP A 40 18.10 -20.64 8.82
C ASP A 40 19.39 -20.32 8.05
N GLU A 41 19.74 -21.08 7.01
CA GLU A 41 20.94 -20.79 6.20
C GLU A 41 20.80 -19.52 5.35
N GLN A 42 19.58 -19.17 4.94
CA GLN A 42 19.31 -18.08 4.00
C GLN A 42 18.83 -16.80 4.70
N PHE A 43 18.10 -16.94 5.80
CA PHE A 43 17.43 -15.85 6.49
C PHE A 43 17.93 -15.71 7.93
N ARG A 44 19.04 -15.00 8.11
CA ARG A 44 19.61 -14.70 9.44
C ARG A 44 18.63 -13.98 10.37
N SER A 45 17.64 -13.28 9.81
CA SER A 45 16.55 -12.64 10.56
C SER A 45 15.62 -13.65 11.23
N ILE A 46 15.36 -14.80 10.61
CA ILE A 46 14.48 -15.86 11.12
C ILE A 46 15.13 -16.62 12.28
N GLN A 47 16.45 -16.86 12.20
CA GLN A 47 17.21 -17.49 13.29
C GLN A 47 16.99 -16.82 14.65
N LYS A 48 16.77 -15.50 14.66
CA LYS A 48 16.64 -14.68 15.87
C LYS A 48 15.19 -14.36 16.24
N ASP A 49 14.20 -14.91 15.55
CA ASP A 49 12.80 -14.65 15.90
C ASP A 49 12.41 -15.38 17.19
N ILE A 50 12.42 -14.65 18.31
CA ILE A 50 12.07 -15.16 19.64
C ILE A 50 10.62 -15.65 19.76
N ARG A 51 9.77 -15.32 18.79
CA ARG A 51 8.35 -15.72 18.78
C ARG A 51 8.16 -17.04 18.06
N ALA A 52 9.09 -17.43 17.18
CA ALA A 52 8.94 -18.60 16.34
C ALA A 52 8.91 -19.88 17.19
N LEU A 53 7.87 -20.68 17.00
CA LEU A 53 7.76 -22.03 17.55
C LEU A 53 8.53 -23.01 16.65
N GLU A 54 8.83 -24.19 17.20
CA GLU A 54 9.39 -25.29 16.42
C GLU A 54 8.38 -25.77 15.37
N THR A 55 8.84 -26.14 14.16
CA THR A 55 7.97 -26.57 13.05
C THR A 55 7.00 -27.67 13.48
N LYS A 56 7.47 -28.61 14.31
CA LYS A 56 6.64 -29.67 14.87
C LYS A 56 5.48 -29.15 15.72
N GLN A 57 5.72 -28.17 16.59
CA GLN A 57 4.68 -27.59 17.46
C GLN A 57 3.61 -26.89 16.63
N ILE A 58 4.00 -26.27 15.52
CA ILE A 58 3.09 -25.64 14.57
C ILE A 58 2.24 -26.70 13.89
N ILE A 59 2.83 -27.77 13.37
CA ILE A 59 2.11 -28.87 12.73
C ILE A 59 1.11 -29.50 13.69
N ASP A 60 1.53 -29.83 14.92
CA ASP A 60 0.65 -30.41 15.94
C ASP A 60 -0.56 -29.51 16.25
N SER A 61 -0.31 -28.20 16.33
CA SER A 61 -1.35 -27.20 16.58
C SER A 61 -2.30 -27.04 15.38
N LEU A 62 -1.77 -27.01 14.16
CA LEU A 62 -2.58 -26.95 12.94
C LEU A 62 -3.40 -28.22 12.73
N GLN A 63 -2.86 -29.40 13.07
CA GLN A 63 -3.60 -30.67 13.02
C GLN A 63 -4.78 -30.65 13.99
N THR A 64 -4.64 -29.96 15.14
CA THR A 64 -5.74 -29.78 16.09
C THR A 64 -6.82 -28.84 15.55
N LEU A 65 -6.43 -27.78 14.84
CA LEU A 65 -7.36 -26.79 14.27
C LEU A 65 -8.05 -27.30 12.98
N PHE A 66 -7.35 -28.12 12.20
CA PHE A 66 -7.80 -28.65 10.91
C PHE A 66 -7.65 -30.18 10.87
N PRO A 67 -8.47 -30.93 11.63
CA PRO A 67 -8.25 -32.37 11.88
C PRO A 67 -8.33 -33.24 10.62
N GLU A 68 -9.17 -32.87 9.65
CA GLU A 68 -9.36 -33.62 8.39
C GLU A 68 -8.35 -33.23 7.30
N ARG A 69 -7.49 -32.24 7.57
CA ARG A 69 -6.60 -31.67 6.56
C ARG A 69 -5.28 -32.41 6.53
N GLN A 70 -4.77 -32.68 5.33
CA GLN A 70 -3.43 -33.22 5.17
C GLN A 70 -2.41 -32.11 5.43
N ILE A 71 -1.54 -32.33 6.43
CA ILE A 71 -0.46 -31.41 6.80
C ILE A 71 0.87 -32.13 6.63
N ILE A 72 1.77 -31.52 5.85
CA ILE A 72 3.05 -32.09 5.45
C ILE A 72 4.15 -31.22 6.02
N HIS A 73 5.12 -31.88 6.64
CA HIS A 73 6.38 -31.27 7.05
C HIS A 73 7.34 -31.28 5.86
N LEU A 74 7.58 -30.12 5.26
CA LEU A 74 8.49 -30.02 4.12
C LEU A 74 9.94 -30.11 4.60
N GLN A 75 10.60 -31.21 4.23
CA GLN A 75 12.03 -31.40 4.46
C GLN A 75 12.81 -31.41 3.14
N PHE A 76 12.19 -31.85 2.04
CA PHE A 76 12.85 -31.99 0.75
C PHE A 76 11.96 -31.56 -0.41
N LYS A 77 12.58 -31.10 -1.51
CA LYS A 77 11.87 -30.68 -2.74
C LYS A 77 10.90 -31.73 -3.29
N LYS A 78 11.27 -33.02 -3.22
CA LYS A 78 10.46 -34.14 -3.72
C LYS A 78 9.05 -34.22 -3.11
N ASP A 79 8.86 -33.67 -1.91
CA ASP A 79 7.58 -33.69 -1.21
C ASP A 79 6.54 -32.79 -1.91
N LEU A 80 6.97 -32.00 -2.90
CA LEU A 80 6.16 -31.06 -3.67
C LEU A 80 5.78 -31.56 -5.06
N ASP A 81 6.40 -32.65 -5.55
CA ASP A 81 6.29 -33.12 -6.95
C ASP A 81 4.86 -33.56 -7.34
N GLU A 82 4.01 -33.89 -6.36
CA GLU A 82 2.63 -34.31 -6.59
C GLU A 82 1.63 -33.16 -6.76
N TYR A 83 2.05 -31.92 -6.46
CA TYR A 83 1.19 -30.73 -6.47
C TYR A 83 1.29 -29.96 -7.78
N GLN A 84 0.15 -29.71 -8.40
CA GLN A 84 0.08 -29.00 -9.68
C GLN A 84 -0.20 -27.51 -9.50
N GLN A 85 -0.94 -27.17 -8.44
CA GLN A 85 -1.21 -25.79 -8.07
C GLN A 85 -0.63 -25.50 -6.68
N ILE A 86 0.16 -24.44 -6.60
CA ILE A 86 0.78 -23.99 -5.36
C ILE A 86 0.24 -22.61 -5.00
N ILE A 87 -0.17 -22.47 -3.75
CA ILE A 87 -0.60 -21.23 -3.14
C ILE A 87 0.45 -20.84 -2.10
N MET A 88 0.88 -19.58 -2.08
CA MET A 88 1.83 -19.07 -1.08
C MET A 88 1.36 -17.73 -0.53
N PRO A 89 1.70 -17.40 0.72
CA PRO A 89 1.51 -16.05 1.21
C PRO A 89 2.40 -15.04 0.48
N GLU A 90 1.96 -13.79 0.40
CA GLU A 90 2.78 -12.68 -0.10
C GLU A 90 3.84 -12.21 0.93
N ASP A 91 4.97 -12.90 0.98
CA ASP A 91 6.14 -12.57 1.82
C ASP A 91 7.49 -12.95 1.19
N GLU A 92 8.58 -12.45 1.80
CA GLU A 92 9.96 -12.63 1.32
C GLU A 92 10.41 -14.10 1.29
N ILE A 93 9.86 -14.93 2.20
CA ILE A 93 10.17 -16.36 2.26
C ILE A 93 9.55 -17.06 1.06
N SER A 94 8.32 -16.70 0.71
CA SER A 94 7.58 -17.26 -0.42
C SER A 94 8.19 -16.87 -1.76
N ASP A 95 8.70 -15.65 -1.89
CA ASP A 95 9.48 -15.22 -3.05
C ASP A 95 10.73 -16.10 -3.25
N TRP A 96 11.46 -16.38 -2.15
CA TRP A 96 12.61 -17.27 -2.18
C TRP A 96 12.23 -18.73 -2.47
N LEU A 97 11.16 -19.25 -1.86
CA LEU A 97 10.67 -20.61 -2.10
C LEU A 97 10.28 -20.82 -3.56
N GLN A 98 9.65 -19.84 -4.21
CA GLN A 98 9.35 -19.92 -5.64
C GLN A 98 10.64 -20.06 -6.46
N ALA A 99 11.63 -19.21 -6.19
CA ALA A 99 12.89 -19.22 -6.94
C ALA A 99 13.66 -20.54 -6.81
N GLU A 100 13.68 -21.12 -5.61
CA GLU A 100 14.45 -22.33 -5.30
C GLU A 100 13.71 -23.62 -5.67
N PHE A 101 12.45 -23.74 -5.27
CA PHE A 101 11.69 -24.98 -5.41
C PHE A 101 10.85 -25.03 -6.69
N PHE A 102 10.39 -23.89 -7.21
CA PHE A 102 9.40 -23.83 -8.29
C PHE A 102 9.82 -22.93 -9.48
N PRO A 103 11.04 -23.10 -10.04
CA PRO A 103 11.50 -22.24 -11.12
C PRO A 103 10.62 -22.41 -12.37
N GLY A 104 9.95 -21.32 -12.77
CA GLY A 104 9.10 -21.28 -13.97
C GLY A 104 7.68 -21.84 -13.79
N GLN A 105 7.28 -22.20 -12.57
CA GLN A 105 5.88 -22.54 -12.26
C GLN A 105 5.11 -21.28 -11.83
N ASP A 106 3.85 -21.18 -12.27
CA ASP A 106 2.95 -20.11 -11.86
C ASP A 106 2.44 -20.39 -10.43
N ILE A 107 2.77 -19.50 -9.49
CA ILE A 107 2.39 -19.60 -8.08
C ILE A 107 1.27 -18.62 -7.82
N LYS A 108 0.19 -19.10 -7.20
CA LYS A 108 -0.90 -18.22 -6.76
C LYS A 108 -0.54 -17.59 -5.41
N TYR A 109 -0.24 -16.30 -5.42
CA TYR A 109 -0.04 -15.55 -4.18
C TYR A 109 -1.37 -15.12 -3.55
N ASP A 110 -1.43 -15.16 -2.22
CA ASP A 110 -2.55 -14.64 -1.44
C ASP A 110 -2.05 -13.94 -0.17
N SER A 111 -2.77 -12.93 0.30
CA SER A 111 -2.27 -12.09 1.39
C SER A 111 -2.70 -12.62 2.75
N ILE A 112 -1.73 -12.96 3.61
CA ILE A 112 -1.96 -13.18 5.06
C ILE A 112 -1.79 -11.90 5.88
N PHE A 113 -1.83 -10.74 5.24
CA PHE A 113 -1.32 -9.46 5.74
C PHE A 113 -1.52 -9.29 7.26
N LEU A 114 -0.40 -9.24 7.97
CA LEU A 114 -0.35 -8.90 9.40
C LEU A 114 0.39 -7.61 9.69
N ARG A 115 1.45 -7.38 8.92
CA ARG A 115 2.36 -6.25 9.05
C ARG A 115 2.94 -5.90 7.69
N TRP A 116 3.32 -4.65 7.56
CA TRP A 116 3.98 -4.12 6.38
C TRP A 116 5.35 -4.77 6.14
N SER A 117 5.60 -5.19 4.90
CA SER A 117 6.94 -5.46 4.38
C SER A 117 7.45 -4.26 3.59
N GLY A 118 8.76 -4.19 3.33
CA GLY A 118 9.34 -3.11 2.52
C GLY A 118 8.79 -3.06 1.09
N SER A 119 8.53 -4.23 0.48
CA SER A 119 7.90 -4.37 -0.83
C SER A 119 6.45 -3.87 -0.82
N LYS A 120 5.64 -4.27 0.17
CA LYS A 120 4.25 -3.79 0.32
C LYS A 120 4.15 -2.29 0.61
N THR A 121 5.07 -1.75 1.42
CA THR A 121 5.14 -0.32 1.74
C THR A 121 5.30 0.56 0.51
N LYS A 122 6.07 0.08 -0.48
CA LYS A 122 6.35 0.81 -1.73
C LYS A 122 5.36 0.51 -2.84
N GLN A 123 4.45 -0.46 -2.64
CA GLN A 123 3.51 -0.89 -3.65
C GLN A 123 2.54 0.24 -3.97
N LYS A 124 2.37 0.46 -5.27
CA LYS A 124 1.39 1.38 -5.81
C LYS A 124 0.10 0.60 -5.97
N GLN A 125 -0.95 1.08 -5.35
CA GLN A 125 -2.27 0.49 -5.51
C GLN A 125 -3.15 1.45 -6.27
N ASP A 126 -3.88 0.93 -7.25
CA ASP A 126 -4.89 1.74 -7.93
C ASP A 126 -5.91 2.22 -6.91
N VAL A 127 -6.20 3.51 -6.97
CA VAL A 127 -7.21 4.10 -6.08
C VAL A 127 -8.56 3.64 -6.58
N SER A 128 -9.25 2.79 -5.82
CA SER A 128 -10.65 2.46 -6.06
C SER A 128 -11.53 3.63 -5.60
N PRO A 129 -12.08 4.44 -6.52
CA PRO A 129 -13.03 5.48 -6.14
C PRO A 129 -14.27 4.83 -5.51
N ASP A 130 -14.91 5.52 -4.58
CA ASP A 130 -16.01 4.94 -3.80
C ASP A 130 -17.25 4.71 -4.67
N GLU A 131 -17.65 5.69 -5.50
CA GLU A 131 -18.84 5.54 -6.35
C GLU A 131 -18.76 6.23 -7.73
N GLU A 132 -17.93 7.26 -7.96
CA GLU A 132 -18.01 8.04 -9.21
C GLU A 132 -16.66 8.47 -9.83
N VAL A 133 -16.54 8.24 -11.14
CA VAL A 133 -15.74 9.11 -12.00
C VAL A 133 -16.64 10.29 -12.38
N THR A 134 -16.47 11.42 -11.69
CA THR A 134 -17.33 12.58 -11.96
C THR A 134 -16.94 13.25 -13.28
N VAL A 135 -17.98 13.63 -14.04
CA VAL A 135 -17.91 14.47 -15.25
C VAL A 135 -18.72 15.76 -15.07
N ASP A 136 -19.10 16.09 -13.84
CA ASP A 136 -19.84 17.31 -13.53
C ASP A 136 -18.99 18.54 -13.88
N GLU A 137 -19.61 19.51 -14.57
CA GLU A 137 -18.96 20.73 -15.03
C GLU A 137 -18.32 21.54 -13.88
N LEU A 138 -18.93 21.54 -12.69
CA LEU A 138 -18.39 22.21 -11.52
C LEU A 138 -17.04 21.60 -11.11
N HIS A 139 -17.01 20.27 -10.97
CA HIS A 139 -15.82 19.55 -10.53
C HIS A 139 -14.73 19.57 -11.60
N GLN A 140 -15.08 19.48 -12.88
CA GLN A 140 -14.15 19.68 -13.99
C GLN A 140 -13.58 21.09 -14.02
N ARG A 141 -14.39 22.13 -13.77
CA ARG A 141 -13.94 23.52 -13.72
C ARG A 141 -12.97 23.75 -12.56
N LEU A 142 -13.29 23.25 -11.36
CA LEU A 142 -12.43 23.39 -10.17
C LEU A 142 -11.12 22.61 -10.35
N MET A 143 -11.19 21.36 -10.82
CA MET A 143 -10.00 20.56 -11.13
C MET A 143 -9.18 21.18 -12.27
N GLY A 144 -9.81 21.72 -13.31
CA GLY A 144 -9.15 22.46 -14.38
C GLY A 144 -8.43 23.72 -13.88
N GLY A 145 -9.00 24.39 -12.87
CA GLY A 145 -8.35 25.47 -12.13
C GLY A 145 -7.08 24.99 -11.41
N ALA A 146 -7.16 23.87 -10.68
CA ALA A 146 -6.01 23.24 -10.05
C ALA A 146 -4.93 22.84 -11.07
N VAL A 147 -5.30 22.26 -12.21
CA VAL A 147 -4.34 21.92 -13.29
C VAL A 147 -3.63 23.17 -13.83
N LYS A 148 -4.35 24.28 -14.02
CA LYS A 148 -3.74 25.56 -14.43
C LYS A 148 -2.80 26.11 -13.36
N GLU A 149 -3.16 25.99 -12.08
CA GLU A 149 -2.30 26.39 -10.97
C GLU A 149 -1.03 25.54 -10.90
N ALA A 150 -1.13 24.23 -11.12
CA ALA A 150 0.03 23.32 -11.11
C ALA A 150 1.10 23.78 -12.10
N GLY A 151 0.71 24.32 -13.27
CA GLY A 151 1.64 24.87 -14.27
C GLY A 151 2.46 26.07 -13.81
N LYS A 152 2.19 26.65 -12.63
CA LYS A 152 3.01 27.71 -12.01
C LYS A 152 4.12 27.16 -11.12
N SER A 153 4.09 25.88 -10.79
CA SER A 153 5.12 25.25 -9.96
C SER A 153 6.47 25.27 -10.68
N ALA A 154 7.50 25.71 -9.95
CA ALA A 154 8.88 25.67 -10.40
C ALA A 154 9.52 24.29 -10.26
N ASP A 155 8.80 23.31 -9.69
CA ASP A 155 9.33 21.94 -9.53
C ASP A 155 9.47 21.27 -10.91
N TRP A 156 10.72 21.10 -11.31
CA TRP A 156 11.15 20.38 -12.51
C TRP A 156 10.79 18.89 -12.51
N TRP A 157 10.50 18.27 -11.36
CA TRP A 157 10.12 16.86 -11.29
C TRP A 157 8.61 16.64 -11.37
N ARG A 158 7.84 17.31 -10.51
CA ARG A 158 6.38 17.17 -10.46
C ARG A 158 5.70 18.51 -10.17
N GLN A 159 4.99 19.00 -11.17
CA GLN A 159 4.06 20.13 -11.01
C GLN A 159 2.72 19.63 -10.49
N THR A 160 2.41 19.93 -9.23
CA THR A 160 1.17 19.51 -8.57
C THR A 160 0.46 20.70 -7.96
N ALA A 161 -0.86 20.61 -7.86
CA ALA A 161 -1.67 21.60 -7.19
C ALA A 161 -2.84 20.98 -6.44
N ALA A 162 -3.32 21.72 -5.45
CA ALA A 162 -4.47 21.41 -4.66
C ALA A 162 -5.35 22.64 -4.51
N ALA A 163 -6.67 22.43 -4.48
CA ALA A 163 -7.66 23.44 -4.21
C ALA A 163 -8.63 22.95 -3.15
N VAL A 164 -9.05 23.84 -2.26
CA VAL A 164 -10.12 23.59 -1.30
C VAL A 164 -11.34 24.38 -1.76
N ALA A 165 -12.48 23.71 -1.85
CA ALA A 165 -13.77 24.35 -2.08
C ALA A 165 -14.77 23.96 -0.99
N LYS A 166 -15.76 24.80 -0.76
CA LYS A 166 -16.90 24.50 0.13
C LYS A 166 -18.16 25.06 -0.49
N ASP A 167 -19.22 24.26 -0.48
CA ASP A 167 -20.52 24.63 -1.09
C ASP A 167 -20.39 25.07 -2.57
N GLY A 168 -19.44 24.47 -3.30
CA GLY A 168 -19.15 24.77 -4.71
C GLY A 168 -18.26 26.00 -4.96
N GLU A 169 -17.87 26.72 -3.92
CA GLU A 169 -17.04 27.91 -4.01
C GLU A 169 -15.58 27.62 -3.63
N LEU A 170 -14.64 28.15 -4.43
CA LEU A 170 -13.21 28.01 -4.18
C LEU A 170 -12.79 28.87 -2.99
N ILE A 171 -12.23 28.24 -1.95
CA ILE A 171 -11.67 28.91 -0.77
C ILE A 171 -10.20 29.24 -1.00
N SER A 172 -9.44 28.24 -1.45
CA SER A 172 -7.99 28.35 -1.54
C SER A 172 -7.47 27.43 -2.63
N ILE A 173 -6.35 27.81 -3.23
CA ILE A 173 -5.65 27.05 -4.25
C ILE A 173 -4.15 27.29 -4.09
N ALA A 174 -3.35 26.25 -4.24
CA ALA A 174 -1.89 26.33 -4.17
C ALA A 174 -1.27 25.25 -5.05
N HIS A 175 -0.05 25.50 -5.51
CA HIS A 175 0.84 24.51 -6.11
C HIS A 175 1.98 24.14 -5.15
N ASN A 176 2.66 23.03 -5.42
CA ASN A 176 3.84 22.65 -4.64
C ASN A 176 4.98 23.65 -4.84
N LYS A 177 5.71 23.96 -3.76
CA LYS A 177 6.76 24.98 -3.76
C LYS A 177 7.92 24.57 -2.88
N HIS A 178 9.13 25.00 -3.24
CA HIS A 178 10.30 24.76 -2.41
C HIS A 178 10.58 25.97 -1.50
N ALA A 179 11.10 25.70 -0.30
CA ALA A 179 11.49 26.73 0.66
C ALA A 179 13.02 26.79 0.83
N PRO A 180 13.62 27.98 1.08
CA PRO A 180 12.97 29.28 1.29
C PRO A 180 12.58 30.03 0.00
N SER A 181 12.95 29.52 -1.17
CA SER A 181 12.54 30.07 -2.47
C SER A 181 12.37 28.95 -3.50
N ASP A 182 11.60 29.22 -4.54
CA ASP A 182 11.36 28.28 -5.64
C ASP A 182 12.63 27.89 -6.40
N GLN A 183 13.68 28.71 -6.31
CA GLN A 183 14.96 28.46 -6.98
C GLN A 183 15.87 27.49 -6.21
N ILE A 184 15.57 27.18 -4.95
CA ILE A 184 16.47 26.39 -4.10
C ILE A 184 16.76 25.01 -4.70
N GLN A 185 15.80 24.43 -5.42
CA GLN A 185 15.93 23.14 -6.06
C GLN A 185 16.95 23.16 -7.21
N TYR A 186 17.14 24.30 -7.89
CA TYR A 186 18.16 24.48 -8.92
C TYR A 186 19.55 24.78 -8.33
N ILE A 187 19.58 25.44 -7.17
CA ILE A 187 20.83 25.85 -6.52
C ILE A 187 21.45 24.66 -5.77
N ASN A 188 20.65 23.95 -4.98
CA ASN A 188 21.10 22.92 -4.05
C ASN A 188 20.58 21.51 -4.40
N GLY A 189 19.67 21.38 -5.36
CA GLY A 189 18.91 20.14 -5.55
C GLY A 189 17.82 19.96 -4.49
N ASP A 190 17.04 18.89 -4.64
CA ASP A 190 16.22 18.35 -3.55
C ASP A 190 16.98 17.19 -2.89
N PRO A 191 17.22 17.18 -1.57
CA PRO A 191 17.88 16.06 -0.88
C PRO A 191 17.27 14.69 -1.18
N ARG A 192 15.98 14.64 -1.51
CA ARG A 192 15.24 13.44 -1.91
C ARG A 192 15.80 12.76 -3.15
N VAL A 193 16.59 13.44 -3.99
CA VAL A 193 17.25 12.81 -5.16
C VAL A 193 18.17 11.65 -4.78
N ASN A 194 18.60 11.57 -3.52
CA ASN A 194 19.46 10.50 -3.02
C ASN A 194 18.70 9.25 -2.56
N PHE A 195 17.37 9.27 -2.58
CA PHE A 195 16.53 8.20 -2.04
C PHE A 195 15.62 7.59 -3.11
N SER A 196 15.27 6.33 -2.92
CA SER A 196 14.28 5.68 -3.79
C SER A 196 12.87 6.20 -3.50
N ARG A 197 11.95 5.97 -4.43
CA ARG A 197 10.53 6.31 -4.24
C ARG A 197 9.99 5.63 -2.96
N GLY A 198 9.38 6.42 -2.08
CA GLY A 198 8.79 5.94 -0.83
C GLY A 198 9.76 5.88 0.36
N GLU A 199 11.02 6.26 0.17
CA GLU A 199 12.00 6.41 1.26
C GLU A 199 12.18 7.88 1.62
N ALA A 200 12.44 8.15 2.90
CA ALA A 200 12.88 9.44 3.43
C ALA A 200 12.07 10.63 2.89
N MET A 201 10.75 10.48 2.80
CA MET A 201 9.86 11.47 2.19
C MET A 201 9.90 12.81 2.92
N GLU A 202 10.18 12.78 4.22
CA GLU A 202 10.36 13.93 5.11
C GLU A 202 11.61 14.77 4.80
N VAL A 203 12.54 14.25 4.01
CA VAL A 203 13.81 14.92 3.70
C VAL A 203 13.67 15.87 2.51
N SER A 204 12.52 15.87 1.81
CA SER A 204 12.27 16.81 0.71
C SER A 204 12.17 18.25 1.21
N SER A 205 12.68 19.18 0.41
CA SER A 205 12.54 20.62 0.64
C SER A 205 11.23 21.20 0.08
N SER A 206 10.40 20.36 -0.53
CA SER A 206 9.13 20.76 -1.16
C SER A 206 7.99 20.73 -0.16
N LEU A 207 7.27 21.86 -0.05
CA LEU A 207 5.93 21.87 0.54
C LEU A 207 4.94 21.40 -0.52
N HIS A 208 4.22 20.32 -0.22
CA HIS A 208 3.22 19.80 -1.14
C HIS A 208 2.02 20.72 -1.24
N ALA A 209 1.28 20.63 -2.36
CA ALA A 209 0.16 21.52 -2.60
C ALA A 209 -0.98 21.33 -1.58
N GLU A 210 -1.24 20.08 -1.18
CA GLU A 210 -2.22 19.70 -0.16
C GLU A 210 -1.84 20.27 1.21
N GLU A 211 -0.56 20.19 1.56
CA GLU A 211 -0.02 20.79 2.79
C GLU A 211 -0.17 22.31 2.75
N ALA A 212 0.10 22.93 1.61
CA ALA A 212 0.02 24.37 1.43
C ALA A 212 -1.42 24.89 1.63
N VAL A 213 -2.43 24.24 1.04
CA VAL A 213 -3.82 24.68 1.21
C VAL A 213 -4.33 24.45 2.63
N ILE A 214 -3.94 23.34 3.29
CA ILE A 214 -4.30 23.06 4.68
C ILE A 214 -3.62 24.05 5.63
N ALA A 215 -2.31 24.29 5.45
CA ALA A 215 -1.54 25.23 6.25
C ALA A 215 -2.06 26.66 6.11
N LYS A 216 -2.42 27.08 4.89
CA LYS A 216 -3.03 28.38 4.64
C LYS A 216 -4.37 28.52 5.36
N ALA A 217 -5.26 27.53 5.25
CA ALA A 217 -6.53 27.55 5.95
C ALA A 217 -6.34 27.63 7.48
N ALA A 218 -5.38 26.88 8.04
CA ALA A 218 -5.04 26.95 9.45
C ALA A 218 -4.52 28.34 9.86
N ALA A 219 -3.61 28.93 9.07
CA ALA A 219 -3.06 30.27 9.33
C ALA A 219 -4.13 31.37 9.25
N GLU A 220 -5.12 31.22 8.37
CA GLU A 220 -6.22 32.17 8.16
C GLU A 220 -7.44 31.90 9.06
N GLY A 221 -7.42 30.85 9.89
CA GLY A 221 -8.53 30.48 10.76
C GLY A 221 -9.76 29.95 10.02
N ILE A 222 -9.57 29.41 8.81
CA ILE A 222 -10.65 28.89 7.95
C ILE A 222 -10.90 27.42 8.27
N SER A 223 -12.13 27.09 8.64
CA SER A 223 -12.54 25.71 8.92
C SER A 223 -12.67 24.89 7.63
N LEU A 224 -11.85 23.84 7.51
CA LEU A 224 -11.93 22.83 6.45
C LEU A 224 -13.01 21.76 6.69
N LYS A 225 -13.70 21.79 7.84
CA LYS A 225 -14.78 20.84 8.15
C LYS A 225 -15.88 20.89 7.08
N GLY A 226 -16.12 19.74 6.46
CA GLY A 226 -17.12 19.54 5.40
C GLY A 226 -16.67 20.04 4.02
N ALA A 227 -15.42 20.50 3.86
CA ALA A 227 -14.92 20.99 2.58
C ALA A 227 -14.51 19.86 1.64
N ASP A 228 -14.37 20.20 0.37
CA ASP A 228 -13.89 19.34 -0.69
C ASP A 228 -12.47 19.73 -1.08
N LEU A 229 -11.59 18.74 -1.26
CA LEU A 229 -10.25 18.91 -1.78
C LEU A 229 -10.18 18.45 -3.23
N TYR A 230 -9.55 19.25 -4.09
CA TYR A 230 -9.26 18.91 -5.48
C TYR A 230 -7.75 18.84 -5.65
N ALA A 231 -7.21 17.65 -5.90
CA ALA A 231 -5.78 17.42 -6.04
C ALA A 231 -5.45 16.93 -7.46
N THR A 232 -4.48 17.56 -8.14
CA THR A 232 -4.07 17.12 -9.48
C THR A 232 -3.40 15.75 -9.46
N THR A 233 -2.84 15.35 -8.32
CA THR A 233 -2.24 14.04 -8.08
C THR A 233 -2.74 13.51 -6.74
N PHE A 234 -2.98 12.20 -6.66
CA PHE A 234 -3.47 11.56 -5.45
C PHE A 234 -2.54 11.86 -4.25
N PRO A 235 -3.10 12.22 -3.08
CA PRO A 235 -2.32 12.60 -1.92
C PRO A 235 -1.30 11.54 -1.50
N CYS A 236 -0.07 11.98 -1.21
CA CYS A 236 0.95 11.09 -0.66
C CYS A 236 0.58 10.63 0.77
N PRO A 237 1.24 9.62 1.36
CA PRO A 237 0.94 9.14 2.71
C PRO A 237 0.98 10.21 3.83
N PHE A 238 1.78 11.27 3.68
CA PHE A 238 1.78 12.41 4.61
C PHE A 238 0.55 13.29 4.40
N CYS A 239 0.30 13.71 3.16
CA CYS A 239 -0.86 14.53 2.81
C CYS A 239 -2.18 13.81 3.11
N ALA A 240 -2.30 12.50 2.81
CA ALA A 240 -3.48 11.70 3.11
C ALA A 240 -3.82 11.69 4.60
N ARG A 241 -2.82 11.61 5.49
CA ARG A 241 -3.01 11.76 6.94
C ARG A 241 -3.55 13.15 7.30
N LEU A 242 -2.97 14.20 6.74
CA LEU A 242 -3.46 15.57 7.00
C LEU A 242 -4.89 15.75 6.53
N VAL A 243 -5.21 15.25 5.34
CA VAL A 243 -6.56 15.30 4.77
C VAL A 243 -7.56 14.56 5.66
N ALA A 244 -7.25 13.31 6.02
CA ALA A 244 -8.11 12.46 6.85
C ALA A 244 -8.52 13.12 8.19
N TYR A 245 -7.62 13.92 8.79
CA TYR A 245 -7.85 14.56 10.08
C TYR A 245 -8.14 16.06 10.02
N SER A 246 -8.17 16.66 8.83
CA SER A 246 -8.49 18.10 8.64
C SER A 246 -9.99 18.42 8.64
N GLY A 247 -10.84 17.39 8.60
CA GLY A 247 -12.29 17.54 8.46
C GLY A 247 -12.79 17.71 7.02
N ILE A 248 -11.91 17.57 6.03
CA ILE A 248 -12.29 17.45 4.61
C ILE A 248 -13.21 16.24 4.43
N LYS A 249 -14.28 16.41 3.67
CA LYS A 249 -15.30 15.37 3.44
C LYS A 249 -15.02 14.55 2.19
N ARG A 250 -14.51 15.18 1.13
CA ARG A 250 -14.31 14.53 -0.18
C ARG A 250 -12.99 14.95 -0.80
N VAL A 251 -12.33 14.01 -1.46
CA VAL A 251 -11.11 14.23 -2.24
C VAL A 251 -11.39 13.89 -3.69
N PHE A 252 -11.43 14.93 -4.52
CA PHE A 252 -11.44 14.85 -5.96
C PHE A 252 -9.99 14.79 -6.45
N TYR A 253 -9.61 13.74 -7.17
CA TYR A 253 -8.26 13.61 -7.72
C TYR A 253 -8.28 13.30 -9.21
N LYS A 254 -7.25 13.79 -9.94
CA LYS A 254 -7.12 13.54 -11.39
C LYS A 254 -6.27 12.30 -11.68
N ASP A 255 -5.01 12.33 -11.27
CA ASP A 255 -4.03 11.27 -11.53
C ASP A 255 -3.46 10.69 -10.22
N GLY A 256 -2.70 9.59 -10.32
CA GLY A 256 -1.95 9.03 -9.19
C GLY A 256 -2.49 7.70 -8.67
N TYR A 257 -1.79 7.17 -7.67
CA TYR A 257 -2.02 5.88 -7.04
C TYR A 257 -1.88 6.05 -5.52
N SER A 258 -2.53 5.17 -4.76
CA SER A 258 -2.36 5.09 -3.31
C SER A 258 -1.06 4.37 -2.96
N VAL A 259 -0.49 4.74 -1.82
CA VAL A 259 0.69 4.12 -1.19
C VAL A 259 0.42 4.07 0.31
N LEU A 260 0.96 3.06 1.03
CA LEU A 260 0.84 2.94 2.49
C LEU A 260 -0.60 3.09 3.00
N ASP A 261 -1.56 2.48 2.29
CA ASP A 261 -2.99 2.53 2.61
C ASP A 261 -3.57 3.94 2.75
N GLY A 262 -2.98 4.95 2.10
CA GLY A 262 -3.47 6.34 2.17
C GLY A 262 -4.95 6.48 1.79
N ALA A 263 -5.43 5.71 0.82
CA ALA A 263 -6.84 5.64 0.47
C ALA A 263 -7.70 5.04 1.60
N GLU A 264 -7.31 3.88 2.15
CA GLU A 264 -8.05 3.23 3.23
C GLU A 264 -8.08 4.09 4.49
N LEU A 265 -6.97 4.74 4.84
CA LEU A 265 -6.91 5.69 5.94
C LEU A 265 -7.94 6.81 5.79
N MET A 266 -7.97 7.46 4.62
CA MET A 266 -8.94 8.53 4.35
C MET A 266 -10.37 8.02 4.45
N LYS A 267 -10.67 6.86 3.85
CA LYS A 267 -11.99 6.22 3.94
C LYS A 267 -12.39 5.86 5.38
N SER A 268 -11.44 5.41 6.21
CA SER A 268 -11.68 5.09 7.62
C SER A 268 -12.14 6.30 8.44
N GLN A 269 -11.81 7.52 7.99
CA GLN A 269 -12.25 8.78 8.58
C GLN A 269 -13.49 9.37 7.87
N GLY A 270 -14.13 8.61 6.98
CA GLY A 270 -15.32 9.01 6.24
C GLY A 270 -15.03 9.98 5.09
N VAL A 271 -13.80 10.04 4.59
CA VAL A 271 -13.45 10.84 3.41
C VAL A 271 -13.77 10.05 2.15
N GLU A 272 -14.60 10.62 1.28
CA GLU A 272 -14.99 10.04 0.00
C GLU A 272 -13.91 10.32 -1.07
N LEU A 273 -13.54 9.32 -1.87
CA LEU A 273 -12.56 9.47 -2.95
C LEU A 273 -13.27 9.44 -4.31
N VAL A 274 -13.11 10.53 -5.07
CA VAL A 274 -13.76 10.74 -6.36
C VAL A 274 -12.71 11.02 -7.43
N LYS A 275 -12.75 10.29 -8.54
CA LYS A 275 -11.84 10.55 -9.66
C LYS A 275 -12.47 11.56 -10.61
N VAL A 276 -11.74 12.61 -10.97
CA VAL A 276 -12.22 13.61 -11.95
C VAL A 276 -11.68 13.27 -13.33
N LYS A 277 -12.57 13.09 -14.31
CA LYS A 277 -12.19 12.95 -15.71
C LYS A 277 -12.32 14.31 -16.40
N LEU A 278 -11.19 14.91 -16.74
CA LEU A 278 -11.11 16.13 -17.54
C LEU A 278 -11.24 15.83 -19.04
#